data_AF-A0A1G1H1D9-F1
#
_entry.id   AF-A0A1G1H1D9-F1
#
_cell.length_a   1.000
_cell.length_b   1.000
_cell.length_c   1.000
_cell.angle_alpha   90.00
_cell.angle_beta   90.00
_cell.angle_gamma   90.00
#
_symmetry.space_group_name_H-M   'P 1'
#
loop_
_entity.id
_entity.type
_entity.pdbx_description
1 polymer ?
#
loop_
_entity_poly.entity_id
_entity_poly.type
_entity_poly.pdbx_seq_one_letter_code
_entity_poly.pdbx_strand_id
1 'polypeptide(L)'
;MSGKLKGLLVAVVFLSGCASMFIKGGDLVKAGYKPDILVSYRAEGTVPQGVDYLLVKTETGPAVFERSPDGSGVLFLTRWQDGQDDHFAGWVANSHGYEYVIPADRSGNGRKYVYPAGFYSIKEIGGIARPVPVVQVDPVATLIPKK
;
A
#
# COMPACT_ATOMS: atom_id res chain seq x y z
N MET A 1 -65.72 -3.34 -20.60
CA MET A 1 -64.51 -2.81 -21.27
C MET A 1 -63.44 -2.64 -20.19
N SER A 2 -62.66 -3.68 -19.88
CA SER A 2 -61.32 -3.99 -20.43
C SER A 2 -60.32 -2.85 -20.27
N GLY A 3 -59.31 -3.08 -19.43
CA GLY A 3 -58.19 -2.16 -19.19
C GLY A 3 -57.14 -2.77 -18.24
N LYS A 4 -56.35 -3.70 -18.77
CA LYS A 4 -55.44 -4.63 -18.09
C LYS A 4 -54.35 -3.97 -17.20
N LEU A 5 -54.10 -4.62 -16.06
CA LEU A 5 -52.87 -4.60 -15.27
C LEU A 5 -51.63 -4.63 -16.17
N LYS A 6 -50.69 -3.69 -15.97
CA LYS A 6 -49.31 -3.83 -16.44
C LYS A 6 -48.40 -3.71 -15.23
N GLY A 7 -47.90 -4.87 -14.78
CA GLY A 7 -46.78 -4.93 -13.87
C GLY A 7 -45.58 -4.27 -14.52
N LEU A 8 -44.96 -3.33 -13.82
CA LEU A 8 -43.65 -2.83 -14.17
C LEU A 8 -42.62 -3.60 -13.34
N LEU A 9 -41.79 -4.30 -14.09
CA LEU A 9 -40.69 -5.13 -13.67
C LEU A 9 -39.72 -4.37 -12.75
N VAL A 10 -39.29 -5.06 -11.71
CA VAL A 10 -38.18 -4.73 -10.82
C VAL A 10 -36.93 -4.42 -11.64
N ALA A 11 -36.32 -3.26 -11.40
CA ALA A 11 -34.92 -2.99 -11.72
C ALA A 11 -34.24 -2.46 -10.46
N VAL A 12 -33.99 -3.35 -9.50
CA VAL A 12 -33.00 -3.09 -8.44
C VAL A 12 -31.65 -3.10 -9.14
N VAL A 13 -31.17 -1.92 -9.50
CA VAL A 13 -29.81 -1.71 -9.95
C VAL A 13 -28.92 -1.82 -8.71
N PHE A 14 -28.42 -3.04 -8.47
CA PHE A 14 -27.31 -3.29 -7.55
C PHE A 14 -26.04 -2.62 -8.12
N LEU A 15 -25.89 -1.32 -7.89
CA LEU A 15 -24.59 -0.65 -7.99
C LEU A 15 -23.80 -0.92 -6.70
N SER A 16 -23.46 -2.19 -6.46
CA SER A 16 -22.30 -2.54 -5.65
C SER A 16 -21.07 -2.58 -6.55
N GLY A 17 -20.80 -1.46 -7.22
CA GLY A 17 -19.47 -1.22 -7.76
C GLY A 17 -18.58 -0.93 -6.57
N CYS A 18 -17.97 -1.97 -6.00
CA CYS A 18 -16.84 -1.79 -5.11
C CYS A 18 -15.86 -0.91 -5.87
N ALA A 19 -15.69 0.35 -5.44
CA ALA A 19 -14.64 1.20 -5.95
C ALA A 19 -13.33 0.43 -5.70
N SER A 20 -12.80 -0.20 -6.76
CA SER A 20 -11.48 -0.80 -6.72
C SER A 20 -10.54 0.37 -6.54
N MET A 21 -10.11 0.57 -5.30
CA MET A 21 -9.07 1.52 -4.97
C MET A 21 -7.79 0.99 -5.62
N PHE A 22 -7.52 1.44 -6.85
CA PHE A 22 -6.30 1.09 -7.55
C PHE A 22 -5.15 1.81 -6.85
N ILE A 23 -4.36 1.04 -6.10
CA ILE A 23 -3.07 1.50 -5.62
C ILE A 23 -2.08 1.42 -6.79
N LYS A 24 -1.50 2.56 -7.16
CA LYS A 24 -0.38 2.61 -8.10
C LYS A 24 0.91 2.32 -7.33
N GLY A 25 1.85 1.65 -7.99
CA GLY A 25 3.09 1.22 -7.36
C GLY A 25 2.93 0.06 -6.38
N GLY A 26 1.76 -0.57 -6.35
CA GLY A 26 1.51 -1.73 -5.49
C GLY A 26 0.40 -2.62 -6.03
N ASP A 27 0.25 -3.77 -5.38
CA ASP A 27 -0.77 -4.77 -5.71
C ASP A 27 -1.58 -5.15 -4.47
N LEU A 28 -2.89 -5.33 -4.66
CA LEU A 28 -3.76 -5.94 -3.66
C LEU A 28 -3.65 -7.45 -3.74
N VAL A 29 -3.26 -8.08 -2.64
CA VAL A 29 -3.21 -9.55 -2.53
C VAL A 29 -4.36 -10.06 -1.68
N LYS A 30 -4.89 -11.22 -2.09
CA LYS A 30 -6.02 -11.87 -1.41
C LYS A 30 -5.54 -12.63 -0.17
N ALA A 31 -6.50 -12.97 0.69
CA ALA A 31 -6.28 -13.83 1.84
C ALA A 31 -5.54 -15.12 1.45
N GLY A 32 -4.64 -15.57 2.32
CA GLY A 32 -3.84 -16.78 2.09
C GLY A 32 -2.61 -16.60 1.20
N TYR A 33 -2.25 -15.37 0.80
CA TYR A 33 -0.98 -15.09 0.15
C TYR A 33 0.21 -15.46 1.08
N LYS A 34 1.14 -16.27 0.57
CA LYS A 34 2.30 -16.79 1.32
C LYS A 34 3.59 -16.42 0.58
N PRO A 35 4.15 -15.23 0.85
CA PRO A 35 5.40 -14.82 0.24
C PRO A 35 6.62 -15.43 0.95
N ASP A 36 7.76 -15.43 0.26
CA ASP A 36 9.05 -15.65 0.89
C ASP A 36 9.44 -14.41 1.71
N ILE A 37 9.43 -14.53 3.04
CA ILE A 37 9.71 -13.43 3.96
C ILE A 37 11.22 -13.26 4.11
N LEU A 38 11.70 -12.05 3.82
CA LEU A 38 13.09 -11.64 4.03
C LEU A 38 13.29 -11.10 5.45
N VAL A 39 12.40 -10.20 5.88
CA VAL A 39 12.43 -9.58 7.22
C VAL A 39 11.00 -9.34 7.68
N SER A 40 10.74 -9.54 8.97
CA SER A 40 9.49 -9.12 9.61
C SER A 40 9.75 -7.94 10.53
N TYR A 41 8.83 -6.98 10.60
CA TYR A 41 8.97 -5.78 11.43
C TYR A 41 7.85 -5.69 12.47
N ARG A 42 8.20 -5.23 13.66
CA ARG A 42 7.25 -4.64 14.60
C ARG A 42 7.16 -3.14 14.30
N ALA A 43 5.96 -2.62 14.13
CA ALA A 43 5.74 -1.20 13.97
C ALA A 43 5.50 -0.53 15.33
N GLU A 44 6.17 0.61 15.56
CA GLU A 44 5.94 1.49 16.70
C GLU A 44 5.52 2.88 16.18
N GLY A 45 4.29 3.29 16.47
CA GLY A 45 3.69 4.55 15.99
C GLY A 45 2.22 4.41 15.63
N THR A 46 1.74 5.30 14.76
CA THR A 46 0.35 5.34 14.28
C THR A 46 0.17 4.39 13.11
N VAL A 47 -0.22 3.15 13.43
CA VAL A 47 -0.49 2.10 12.45
C VAL A 47 -1.79 1.35 12.77
N PRO A 48 -2.47 0.75 11.76
CA PRO A 48 -3.60 -0.12 12.03
C PRO A 48 -3.19 -1.32 12.90
N GLN A 49 -4.06 -1.69 13.84
CA GLN A 49 -3.83 -2.85 14.70
C GLN A 49 -3.89 -4.16 13.92
N GLY A 50 -3.04 -5.12 14.29
CA GLY A 50 -3.00 -6.45 13.68
C GLY A 50 -2.40 -6.52 12.28
N VAL A 51 -1.87 -5.41 11.75
CA VAL A 51 -1.13 -5.41 10.48
C VAL A 51 0.32 -5.83 10.72
N ASP A 52 0.74 -6.88 10.02
CA ASP A 52 2.14 -7.27 9.94
C ASP A 52 2.83 -6.50 8.81
N TYR A 53 4.04 -6.01 9.09
CA TYR A 53 4.89 -5.32 8.13
C TYR A 53 6.04 -6.26 7.77
N LEU A 54 6.09 -6.68 6.51
CA LEU A 54 7.04 -7.67 6.04
C LEU A 54 7.83 -7.09 4.87
N LEU A 55 9.14 -7.33 4.82
CA LEU A 55 9.89 -7.24 3.57
C LEU A 55 9.91 -8.65 2.97
N VAL A 56 9.45 -8.77 1.73
CA VAL A 56 9.26 -10.05 1.06
C VAL A 56 9.96 -10.07 -0.27
N LYS A 57 10.28 -11.27 -0.77
CA LYS A 57 10.78 -11.46 -2.13
C LYS A 57 9.60 -11.60 -3.10
N THR A 58 9.64 -10.88 -4.21
CA THR A 58 8.74 -11.04 -5.35
C THR A 58 9.55 -11.35 -6.61
N GLU A 59 8.87 -11.61 -7.73
CA GLU A 59 9.52 -11.83 -9.03
C GLU A 59 10.32 -10.62 -9.51
N THR A 60 9.89 -9.40 -9.16
CA THR A 60 10.50 -8.14 -9.58
C THR A 60 11.53 -7.60 -8.56
N GLY A 61 11.69 -8.29 -7.43
CA GLY A 61 12.64 -7.95 -6.38
C GLY A 61 11.99 -7.88 -4.99
N PRO A 62 12.68 -7.34 -3.98
CA PRO A 62 12.08 -7.09 -2.68
C PRO A 62 10.90 -6.12 -2.77
N ALA A 63 9.89 -6.33 -1.93
CA ALA A 63 8.74 -5.44 -1.76
C ALA A 63 8.32 -5.39 -0.29
N VAL A 64 7.69 -4.30 0.14
CA VAL A 64 7.03 -4.25 1.45
C VAL A 64 5.64 -4.83 1.32
N PHE A 65 5.27 -5.71 2.23
CA PHE A 65 3.92 -6.26 2.37
C PHE A 65 3.31 -5.78 3.69
N GLU A 66 2.26 -4.98 3.60
CA GLU A 66 1.34 -4.76 4.71
C GLU A 66 0.30 -5.85 4.71
N ARG A 67 0.41 -6.79 5.65
CA ARG A 67 -0.45 -7.96 5.75
C ARG A 67 -1.51 -7.75 6.82
N SER A 68 -2.77 -7.81 6.42
CA SER A 68 -3.92 -7.85 7.32
C SER A 68 -4.01 -9.20 8.07
N PRO A 69 -4.75 -9.27 9.21
CA PRO A 69 -4.86 -10.50 10.01
C PRO A 69 -5.38 -11.73 9.24
N ASP A 70 -6.21 -11.54 8.21
CA ASP A 70 -6.73 -12.60 7.35
C ASP A 70 -5.72 -13.08 6.29
N GLY A 71 -4.54 -12.45 6.24
CA GLY A 71 -3.48 -12.71 5.28
C GLY A 71 -3.65 -12.05 3.92
N SER A 72 -4.66 -11.21 3.72
CA SER A 72 -4.73 -10.29 2.59
C SER A 72 -3.84 -9.06 2.83
N GLY A 73 -3.75 -8.16 1.86
CA GLY A 73 -3.14 -6.86 2.09
C GLY A 73 -2.56 -6.22 0.84
N VAL A 74 -1.49 -5.43 1.02
CA VAL A 74 -0.92 -4.59 -0.02
C VAL A 74 0.58 -4.83 -0.16
N LEU A 75 1.00 -5.18 -1.38
CA LEU A 75 2.42 -5.17 -1.77
C LEU A 75 2.79 -3.81 -2.33
N PHE A 76 3.86 -3.21 -1.84
CA PHE A 76 4.44 -1.96 -2.34
C PHE A 76 5.64 -2.30 -3.22
N LEU A 77 5.42 -2.26 -4.54
CA LEU A 77 6.31 -2.76 -5.59
C LEU A 77 7.17 -1.65 -6.21
N THR A 78 6.74 -0.39 -6.18
CA THR A 78 7.59 0.72 -6.60
C THR A 78 8.77 0.80 -5.65
N ARG A 79 9.97 0.58 -6.16
CA ARG A 79 11.21 0.58 -5.38
C ARG A 79 12.25 1.51 -6.00
N TRP A 80 13.00 2.22 -5.16
CA TRP A 80 14.23 2.88 -5.57
C TRP A 80 15.24 2.86 -4.42
N GLN A 81 16.50 3.14 -4.73
CA GLN A 81 17.54 3.31 -3.71
C GLN A 81 17.90 4.79 -3.60
N ASP A 82 18.08 5.27 -2.38
CA ASP A 82 18.64 6.59 -2.09
C ASP A 82 19.68 6.46 -0.97
N GLY A 83 20.95 6.72 -1.32
CA GLY A 83 22.07 6.44 -0.43
C GLY A 83 22.10 4.98 0.07
N GLN A 84 22.01 4.82 1.40
CA GLN A 84 22.03 3.52 2.09
C GLN A 84 20.64 2.93 2.35
N ASP A 85 19.59 3.59 1.89
CA ASP A 85 18.21 3.17 2.12
C ASP A 85 17.57 2.64 0.82
N ASP A 86 16.81 1.56 0.97
CA ASP A 86 15.81 1.16 -0.02
C ASP A 86 14.47 1.81 0.33
N HIS A 87 13.86 2.40 -0.68
CA HIS A 87 12.54 2.98 -0.60
C HIS A 87 11.53 2.10 -1.31
N PHE A 88 10.35 1.96 -0.74
CA PHE A 88 9.21 1.25 -1.32
C PHE A 88 7.99 2.14 -1.23
N ALA A 89 7.18 2.24 -2.27
CA ALA A 89 6.04 3.14 -2.27
C ALA A 89 4.83 2.60 -3.01
N GLY A 90 3.69 3.23 -2.72
CA GLY A 90 2.44 3.05 -3.44
C GLY A 90 1.51 4.23 -3.14
N TRP A 91 0.55 4.52 -4.01
CA TRP A 91 -0.35 5.65 -3.81
C TRP A 91 -1.70 5.45 -4.47
N VAL A 92 -2.70 6.12 -3.93
CA VAL A 92 -4.06 6.15 -4.49
C VAL A 92 -4.28 7.56 -5.06
N ALA A 93 -4.73 7.62 -6.32
CA ALA A 93 -4.96 8.89 -6.99
C ALA A 93 -5.89 9.80 -6.16
N ASN A 94 -5.47 11.06 -5.96
CA ASN A 94 -6.19 12.07 -5.16
C ASN A 94 -6.44 11.68 -3.68
N SER A 95 -5.68 10.73 -3.14
CA SER A 95 -5.74 10.30 -1.74
C SER A 95 -4.31 10.21 -1.19
N HIS A 96 -4.02 9.19 -0.39
CA HIS A 96 -2.76 9.04 0.31
C HIS A 96 -1.66 8.42 -0.56
N GLY A 97 -0.44 8.89 -0.36
CA GLY A 97 0.79 8.21 -0.75
C GLY A 97 1.38 7.49 0.45
N TYR A 98 2.05 6.36 0.21
CA TYR A 98 2.70 5.55 1.21
C TYR A 98 4.16 5.40 0.79
N GLU A 99 5.06 5.54 1.75
CA GLU A 99 6.48 5.30 1.54
C GLU A 99 7.09 4.57 2.75
N TYR A 100 7.91 3.58 2.46
CA TYR A 100 8.70 2.85 3.42
C TYR A 100 10.16 3.08 3.09
N VAL A 101 10.93 3.47 4.10
CA VAL A 101 12.37 3.66 3.98
C VAL A 101 13.03 2.63 4.88
N ILE A 102 13.76 1.69 4.29
CA ILE A 102 14.36 0.55 4.98
C ILE A 102 15.86 0.53 4.67
N PRO A 103 16.76 0.45 5.67
CA PRO A 103 18.18 0.30 5.44
C PRO A 103 18.46 -0.85 4.47
N ALA A 104 19.27 -0.61 3.44
CA ALA A 104 19.54 -1.59 2.37
C ALA A 104 20.18 -2.88 2.90
N ASP A 105 21.01 -2.75 3.93
CA ASP A 105 21.66 -3.87 4.64
C ASP A 105 20.74 -4.61 5.63
N ARG A 106 19.52 -4.08 5.83
CA ARG A 106 18.48 -4.62 6.75
C ARG A 106 18.89 -4.64 8.22
N SER A 107 19.97 -3.96 8.60
CA SER A 107 20.52 -4.02 9.96
C SER A 107 19.83 -3.08 10.95
N GLY A 108 19.13 -2.06 10.45
CA GLY A 108 18.53 -1.00 11.25
C GLY A 108 17.01 -0.91 11.16
N ASN A 109 16.47 0.05 11.91
CA ASN A 109 15.06 0.37 11.88
C ASN A 109 14.66 1.03 10.54
N GLY A 110 13.53 0.60 10.00
CA GLY A 110 12.86 1.29 8.90
C GLY A 110 11.92 2.39 9.38
N ARG A 111 11.37 3.14 8.43
CA ARG A 111 10.41 4.22 8.66
C ARG A 111 9.24 4.06 7.71
N LYS A 112 8.03 4.31 8.21
CA LYS A 112 6.80 4.37 7.41
C LYS A 112 6.32 5.82 7.36
N TYR A 113 6.06 6.30 6.16
CA TYR A 113 5.45 7.59 5.88
C TYR A 113 4.10 7.39 5.23
N VAL A 114 3.17 8.29 5.57
CA VAL A 114 1.89 8.42 4.88
C VAL A 114 1.76 9.89 4.51
N TYR A 115 1.66 10.16 3.21
CA TYR A 115 1.51 11.50 2.66
C TYR A 115 0.04 11.76 2.37
N PRO A 116 -0.61 12.71 3.08
CA PRO A 116 -1.96 13.13 2.75
C PRO A 116 -2.07 13.69 1.32
N ALA A 117 -3.29 13.74 0.77
CA ALA A 117 -3.53 14.39 -0.50
C ALA A 117 -3.04 15.85 -0.46
N GLY A 118 -2.28 16.25 -1.49
CA GLY A 118 -1.66 17.58 -1.58
C GLY A 118 -0.32 17.74 -0.86
N PHE A 119 0.12 16.76 -0.06
CA PHE A 119 1.41 16.80 0.65
C PHE A 119 2.55 16.15 -0.14
N TYR A 120 2.23 15.55 -1.28
CA TYR A 120 3.18 14.97 -2.20
C TYR A 120 2.77 15.28 -3.65
N SER A 121 3.74 15.17 -4.55
CA SER A 121 3.51 15.10 -5.99
C SER A 121 4.09 13.81 -6.52
N ILE A 122 3.46 13.21 -7.53
CA ILE A 122 4.09 12.11 -8.26
C ILE A 122 5.10 12.71 -9.23
N LYS A 123 6.36 12.29 -9.12
CA LYS A 123 7.42 12.68 -10.05
C LYS A 123 8.05 11.44 -10.65
N GLU A 124 8.49 11.55 -11.89
CA GLU A 124 9.31 10.54 -12.54
C GLU A 124 10.78 10.92 -12.41
N ILE A 125 11.54 10.07 -11.69
CA ILE A 125 12.96 10.30 -11.41
C ILE A 125 13.69 9.00 -11.73
N GLY A 126 14.64 9.06 -12.67
CA GLY A 126 15.35 7.86 -13.13
C GLY A 126 14.42 6.79 -13.74
N GLY A 127 13.34 7.22 -14.39
CA GLY A 127 12.33 6.32 -14.99
C GLY A 127 11.37 5.67 -13.98
N ILE A 128 11.42 6.09 -12.70
CA ILE A 128 10.54 5.56 -11.66
C ILE A 128 9.58 6.66 -11.23
N ALA A 129 8.28 6.43 -11.47
CA ALA A 129 7.23 7.27 -10.91
C ALA A 129 7.09 6.96 -9.41
N ARG A 130 7.25 7.98 -8.56
CA ARG A 130 7.20 7.85 -7.10
C ARG A 130 6.60 9.09 -6.43
N PRO A 131 5.99 8.95 -5.24
CA PRO A 131 5.61 10.10 -4.44
C PRO A 131 6.86 10.86 -4.00
N VAL A 132 6.81 12.19 -4.10
CA VAL A 132 7.85 13.09 -3.58
C VAL A 132 7.15 14.08 -2.67
N PRO A 133 7.48 14.13 -1.37
CA PRO A 133 6.87 15.08 -0.45
C PRO A 133 7.18 16.52 -0.89
N VAL A 134 6.17 17.39 -0.85
CA VAL A 134 6.32 18.83 -1.14
C VAL A 134 6.33 19.68 0.14
N VAL A 135 6.07 19.04 1.27
CA VAL A 135 6.20 19.57 2.63
C VAL A 135 6.90 18.53 3.48
N GLN A 136 7.52 18.94 4.58
CA GLN A 136 8.10 17.99 5.53
C GLN A 136 6.98 17.17 6.18
N VAL A 137 7.15 15.85 6.19
CA VAL A 137 6.24 14.90 6.84
C VAL A 137 7.07 13.96 7.70
N ASP A 138 6.74 13.89 8.99
CA ASP A 138 7.38 12.95 9.91
C ASP A 138 6.88 11.52 9.68
N PRO A 139 7.69 10.49 9.98
CA PRO A 139 7.25 9.11 9.86
C PRO A 139 6.08 8.85 10.82
N VAL A 140 5.04 8.19 10.32
CA VAL A 140 3.91 7.77 11.16
C VAL A 140 4.29 6.58 12.05
N ALA A 141 5.32 5.82 11.67
CA ALA A 141 5.85 4.73 12.48
C ALA A 141 7.32 4.40 12.18
N THR A 142 7.97 3.86 13.20
CA THR A 142 9.26 3.19 13.11
C THR A 142 9.04 1.69 12.93
N LEU A 143 9.74 1.07 11.99
CA LEU A 143 9.69 -0.37 11.72
C LEU A 143 10.93 -1.04 12.30
N ILE A 144 10.76 -1.78 13.39
CA ILE A 144 11.86 -2.44 14.10
C ILE A 144 11.94 -3.90 13.65
N PRO A 145 13.08 -4.36 13.09
CA PRO A 145 13.25 -5.75 12.72
C PRO A 145 12.97 -6.70 13.89
N LYS A 146 12.14 -7.72 13.65
CA LYS A 146 11.94 -8.84 14.57
C LYS A 146 13.16 -9.77 14.47
N LYS A 147 13.68 -10.20 15.62
CA LYS A 147 14.75 -11.20 15.71
C LYS A 147 14.20 -12.60 15.47
#